data_AF-W4L8W9-F1
#
_entry.id   AF-W4L8W9-F1
#
_cell.length_a   1.000
_cell.length_b   1.000
_cell.length_c   1.000
_cell.angle_alpha   90.00
_cell.angle_beta   90.00
_cell.angle_gamma   90.00
#
_symmetry.space_group_name_H-M   'P 1'
#
loop_
_entity.id
_entity.type
_entity.pdbx_description
1 polymer ?
#
loop_
_entity_poly.entity_id
_entity_poly.type
_entity_poly.pdbx_seq_one_letter_code
_entity_poly.pdbx_strand_id
1 'polypeptide(L)'
;MDMTTICADLQDELEALDAIVSPLDEAAWNTLTPAEGWAVRDQIIHIGGTDRTAAVAAAEPERFQAEFLNADRSDRIKRMEV
;
A
#
# COMPACT_ATOMS: atom_id res chain seq x y z
N MET A 1 -14.37 2.45 20.11
CA MET A 1 -13.24 1.82 19.42
C MET A 1 -12.01 2.62 19.78
N ASP A 2 -10.98 1.98 20.32
CA ASP A 2 -9.71 2.62 20.69
C ASP A 2 -8.60 2.26 19.70
N MET A 3 -7.42 2.85 19.86
CA MET A 3 -6.29 2.63 18.93
C MET A 3 -5.88 1.16 18.87
N THR A 4 -5.90 0.45 20.00
CA THR A 4 -5.54 -0.98 20.05
C THR A 4 -6.50 -1.82 19.24
N THR A 5 -7.81 -1.54 19.32
CA THR A 5 -8.82 -2.24 18.52
C THR A 5 -8.61 -2.01 17.03
N ILE A 6 -8.30 -0.77 16.62
CA ILE A 6 -8.05 -0.44 15.21
C ILE A 6 -6.80 -1.16 14.68
N CYS A 7 -5.71 -1.19 15.46
CA CYS A 7 -4.50 -1.89 15.06
C CYS A 7 -4.69 -3.40 14.94
N ALA A 8 -5.50 -4.01 15.80
CA ALA A 8 -5.82 -5.43 15.70
C ALA A 8 -6.65 -5.73 14.44
N ASP A 9 -7.67 -4.91 14.15
CA ASP A 9 -8.49 -5.05 12.94
C ASP A 9 -7.64 -4.93 11.67
N LEU A 10 -6.73 -3.94 11.62
CA LEU A 10 -5.80 -3.78 10.49
C LEU A 10 -4.84 -4.99 10.33
N GLN A 11 -4.39 -5.58 11.44
CA GLN A 11 -3.55 -6.78 11.40
C GLN A 11 -4.33 -7.97 10.81
N ASP A 12 -5.59 -8.17 11.23
CA ASP A 12 -6.45 -9.23 10.73
C ASP A 12 -6.73 -9.05 9.22
N GLU A 13 -6.95 -7.81 8.77
CA GLU A 13 -7.12 -7.48 7.34
C GLU A 13 -5.86 -7.81 6.52
N LEU A 14 -4.67 -7.48 7.03
CA LEU A 14 -3.40 -7.78 6.37
C LEU A 14 -3.12 -9.28 6.29
N GLU A 15 -3.44 -10.04 7.34
CA GLU A 15 -3.31 -11.50 7.33
C GLU A 15 -4.27 -12.15 6.33
N ALA A 16 -5.51 -11.64 6.25
CA ALA A 16 -6.47 -12.09 5.24
C ALA A 16 -5.99 -11.79 3.81
N LEU A 17 -5.38 -10.62 3.58
CA LEU A 17 -4.80 -10.28 2.29
C LEU A 17 -3.58 -11.17 1.96
N ASP A 18 -2.68 -11.39 2.91
CA ASP A 18 -1.51 -12.27 2.75
C ASP A 18 -1.93 -13.68 2.37
N ALA A 19 -2.94 -14.24 3.03
CA ALA A 19 -3.47 -15.57 2.73
C ALA A 19 -3.99 -15.71 1.28
N ILE A 20 -4.47 -14.62 0.68
CA ILE A 20 -4.93 -14.58 -0.72
C ILE A 20 -3.74 -14.51 -1.68
N VAL A 21 -2.72 -13.71 -1.38
CA VAL A 21 -1.63 -13.40 -2.33
C VAL A 21 -0.42 -14.33 -2.21
N SER A 22 -0.16 -14.87 -1.02
CA SER A 22 0.95 -15.79 -0.73
C SER A 22 1.00 -17.04 -1.64
N PRO A 23 -0.13 -17.69 -2.01
CA PRO A 23 -0.08 -18.85 -2.89
C PRO A 23 -0.05 -18.51 -4.40
N LEU A 24 -0.10 -17.23 -4.79
CA LEU A 24 -0.18 -16.85 -6.20
C LEU A 24 1.14 -17.11 -6.93
N ASP A 25 1.04 -17.77 -8.09
CA ASP A 25 2.13 -17.88 -9.04
C ASP A 25 2.24 -16.62 -9.93
N GLU A 26 3.29 -16.56 -10.75
CA GLU A 26 3.55 -15.41 -11.62
C GLU A 26 2.40 -15.10 -12.59
N ALA A 27 1.72 -16.13 -13.11
CA ALA A 27 0.60 -15.94 -14.01
C ALA A 27 -0.60 -15.33 -13.26
N ALA A 28 -0.87 -15.80 -12.05
CA ALA A 28 -1.93 -15.27 -11.20
C ALA A 28 -1.66 -13.81 -10.80
N TRP A 29 -0.41 -13.44 -10.49
CA TRP A 29 0.00 -12.05 -10.25
C TRP A 29 -0.25 -11.11 -11.46
N ASN A 30 -0.26 -11.66 -12.68
CA ASN A 30 -0.55 -10.95 -13.94
C ASN A 30 -2.06 -10.86 -14.26
N THR A 31 -2.94 -11.43 -13.44
CA THR A 31 -4.39 -11.40 -13.68
C THR A 31 -4.92 -9.96 -13.59
N LEU A 32 -5.67 -9.53 -14.61
CA LEU A 32 -6.30 -8.21 -14.61
C LEU A 32 -7.40 -8.12 -13.54
N THR A 33 -7.47 -6.96 -12.91
CA THR A 33 -8.48 -6.60 -11.92
C THR A 33 -9.59 -5.76 -12.58
N PRO A 34 -10.72 -5.50 -11.90
CA PRO A 34 -11.74 -4.59 -12.41
C PRO A 34 -11.26 -3.15 -12.62
N ALA A 35 -10.15 -2.75 -11.99
CA ALA A 35 -9.50 -1.49 -12.30
C ALA A 35 -8.80 -1.62 -13.66
N GLU A 36 -9.26 -0.82 -14.63
CA GLU A 36 -8.79 -0.90 -16.01
C GLU A 36 -7.27 -0.75 -16.09
N GLY A 37 -6.62 -1.71 -16.75
CA GLY A 37 -5.18 -1.73 -16.96
C GLY A 37 -4.34 -2.23 -15.78
N TRP A 38 -4.95 -2.56 -14.64
CA TRP A 38 -4.23 -3.00 -13.43
C TRP A 38 -4.34 -4.51 -13.26
N ALA A 39 -3.19 -5.18 -13.13
CA ALA A 39 -3.09 -6.54 -12.64
C ALA A 39 -3.11 -6.61 -11.11
N VAL A 40 -3.25 -7.82 -10.54
CA VAL A 40 -3.21 -8.05 -9.09
C VAL A 40 -1.96 -7.42 -8.47
N ARG A 41 -0.79 -7.56 -9.10
CA ARG A 41 0.46 -6.92 -8.63
C ARG A 41 0.33 -5.40 -8.46
N ASP A 42 -0.36 -4.72 -9.36
CA ASP A 42 -0.45 -3.25 -9.37
C ASP A 42 -1.33 -2.79 -8.21
N GLN A 43 -2.40 -3.54 -7.90
CA GLN A 43 -3.21 -3.32 -6.70
C GLN A 43 -2.39 -3.52 -5.41
N ILE A 44 -1.63 -4.61 -5.30
CA ILE A 44 -0.85 -4.88 -4.10
C ILE A 44 0.28 -3.86 -3.90
N ILE A 45 0.94 -3.43 -4.99
CA ILE A 45 1.93 -2.34 -4.94
C ILE A 45 1.27 -1.04 -4.44
N HIS A 46 0.07 -0.72 -4.92
CA HIS A 46 -0.66 0.48 -4.49
C HIS A 46 -1.05 0.45 -3.00
N ILE A 47 -1.53 -0.70 -2.51
CA ILE A 47 -1.84 -0.92 -1.09
C ILE A 47 -0.56 -0.74 -0.26
N GLY A 48 0.52 -1.45 -0.59
CA GLY A 48 1.78 -1.36 0.15
C GLY A 48 2.40 0.04 0.14
N GLY A 49 2.25 0.79 -0.95
CA GLY A 49 2.66 2.20 -1.02
C GLY A 49 1.89 3.10 -0.04
N THR A 50 0.58 2.86 0.09
CA THR A 50 -0.28 3.57 1.04
C THR A 50 0.10 3.22 2.48
N ASP A 51 0.25 1.95 2.80
CA ASP A 51 0.62 1.47 4.13
C ASP A 51 1.97 2.02 4.60
N ARG A 52 2.97 2.00 3.70
CA ARG A 52 4.27 2.62 3.96
C ARG A 52 4.13 4.10 4.28
N THR A 53 3.32 4.82 3.52
CA THR A 53 3.11 6.26 3.71
C THR A 53 2.43 6.53 5.05
N ALA A 54 1.40 5.76 5.39
CA ALA A 54 0.69 5.86 6.67
C ALA A 54 1.61 5.55 7.86
N ALA A 55 2.45 4.52 7.75
CA ALA A 55 3.41 4.16 8.79
C ALA A 55 4.42 5.30 9.04
N VAL A 56 4.95 5.92 7.98
CA VAL A 56 5.86 7.08 8.10
C VAL A 56 5.12 8.28 8.72
N ALA A 57 3.87 8.54 8.31
CA ALA A 57 3.08 9.63 8.89
C ALA A 57 2.85 9.46 10.40
N ALA A 58 2.59 8.23 10.84
CA ALA A 58 2.32 7.91 12.25
C ALA A 58 3.57 7.88 13.12
N ALA A 59 4.68 7.34 12.60
CA ALA A 59 5.91 7.10 13.37
C ALA A 59 6.96 8.21 13.24
N GLU A 60 7.02 8.91 12.09
CA GLU A 60 8.07 9.88 11.75
C GLU A 60 7.47 11.15 11.09
N PRO A 61 6.76 12.01 11.85
CA PRO A 61 6.04 13.16 11.28
C PRO A 61 6.92 14.14 10.49
N GLU A 62 8.16 14.37 10.93
CA GLU A 62 9.11 15.25 10.23
C GLU A 62 9.54 14.66 8.88
N ARG A 63 9.80 13.35 8.85
CA ARG A 63 10.12 12.63 7.61
C ARG A 63 8.93 12.65 6.65
N PHE A 64 7.73 12.45 7.18
CA PHE A 64 6.50 12.53 6.38
C PHE A 64 6.34 13.91 5.72
N GLN A 65 6.55 14.99 6.47
CA GLN A 65 6.49 16.36 5.93
C GLN A 65 7.51 16.54 4.79
N ALA A 66 8.75 16.09 4.97
CA ALA A 66 9.80 16.21 3.98
C ALA A 66 9.52 15.39 2.70
N GLU A 67 9.09 14.14 2.84
CA GLU A 67 8.96 13.20 1.72
C GLU A 67 7.62 13.33 0.96
N PHE A 68 6.51 13.68 1.63
CA PHE A 68 5.16 13.55 1.07
C PHE A 68 4.38 14.86 0.91
N LEU A 69 4.64 15.86 1.76
CA LEU A 69 3.94 17.15 1.72
C LEU A 69 4.75 18.24 1.01
N ASN A 70 6.07 18.26 1.21
CA ASN A 70 6.96 19.26 0.64
C ASN A 70 7.61 18.83 -0.69
N ALA A 71 7.43 17.57 -1.09
CA ALA A 71 7.87 17.08 -2.40
C ALA A 71 6.95 17.63 -3.50
N ASP A 72 7.52 18.07 -4.61
CA ASP A 72 6.74 18.47 -5.79
C ASP A 72 5.83 17.30 -6.23
N ARG A 73 4.55 17.61 -6.51
CA ARG A 73 3.53 16.60 -6.86
C ARG A 73 3.94 15.77 -8.08
N SER A 74 4.75 16.33 -8.99
CA SER A 74 5.27 15.66 -10.18
C SER A 74 6.32 14.59 -9.86
N ASP A 75 7.06 14.73 -8.75
CA ASP A 75 8.08 13.78 -8.30
C ASP A 75 7.47 12.57 -7.56
N ARG A 76 6.21 12.67 -7.15
CA ARG A 76 5.48 11.57 -6.49
C ARG A 76 4.85 10.61 -7.50
N ILE A 77 4.29 11.13 -8.59
CA ILE A 77 3.65 10.29 -9.63
C ILE A 77 4.71 9.39 -10.29
N LYS A 78 5.88 9.93 -10.63
CA LYS A 78 6.99 9.17 -11.25
C LYS A 78 7.56 8.04 -10.37
N ARG A 79 7.39 8.11 -9.04
CA ARG A 79 7.86 7.09 -8.09
C ARG A 79 6.87 5.95 -7.88
N MET A 80 5.61 6.13 -8.31
CA MET A 80 4.57 5.11 -8.26
C MET A 80 4.43 4.33 -9.57
N GLU A 81 5.16 4.74 -10.62
CA GLU A 81 5.19 4.10 -11.95
C GLU A 81 6.33 3.08 -12.14
N VAL A 82 7.01 2.69 -11.05
CA VAL A 82 8.13 1.72 -11.06
C VAL A 82 7.68 0.39 -10.45
#